data_AF-R6XUG5-F1
#
_entry.id   AF-R6XUG5-F1
#
_cell.length_a   1.000
_cell.length_b   1.000
_cell.length_c   1.000
_cell.angle_alpha   90.00
_cell.angle_beta   90.00
_cell.angle_gamma   90.00
#
_symmetry.space_group_name_H-M   'P 1'
#
loop_
_entity.id
_entity.type
_entity.pdbx_description
1 polymer ?
#
loop_
_entity_poly.entity_id
_entity_poly.type
_entity_poly.pdbx_seq_one_letter_code
_entity_poly.pdbx_strand_id
1 'polypeptide(L)'
;MKLTAEQQRKAEENMGLVGKVIADKVHGTYFGSYTREDLFQIGCIGLCKAAATDKGGCFSTYAYRLIWNEICTALISATRKASGEQPTELPILEIQGANGEFPSTLELEDLLERGERTATGVVKKGIQAMRLRVNGYSTREIGVHLGAPDNYVTAWEAKARSYLRAMQ
;
A
#
# COMPACT_ATOMS: atom_id res chain seq x y z
N MET A 1 -8.22 17.24 -10.62
CA MET A 1 -9.10 18.15 -11.39
C MET A 1 -8.54 19.55 -11.25
N LYS A 2 -8.46 20.34 -12.33
CA LYS A 2 -8.03 21.74 -12.28
C LYS A 2 -9.21 22.62 -12.68
N LEU A 3 -9.60 23.53 -11.79
CA LEU A 3 -10.69 24.48 -12.05
C LEU A 3 -10.21 25.59 -12.98
N THR A 4 -11.12 26.12 -13.80
CA THR A 4 -10.92 27.40 -14.47
C THR A 4 -11.08 28.55 -13.46
N ALA A 5 -10.57 29.75 -13.79
CA ALA A 5 -10.67 30.91 -12.92
C ALA A 5 -12.13 31.26 -12.56
N GLU A 6 -13.06 31.11 -13.52
CA GLU A 6 -14.49 31.36 -13.29
C GLU A 6 -15.10 30.35 -12.32
N GLN A 7 -14.78 29.05 -12.49
CA GLN A 7 -15.27 27.99 -11.60
C GLN A 7 -14.68 28.12 -10.20
N GLN A 8 -13.42 28.55 -10.10
CA GLN A 8 -12.78 28.84 -8.82
C GLN A 8 -13.48 29.99 -8.10
N ARG A 9 -13.69 31.12 -8.77
CA ARG A 9 -14.41 32.28 -8.22
C ARG A 9 -15.81 31.88 -7.74
N LYS A 10 -16.51 31.06 -8.53
CA LYS A 10 -17.83 30.53 -8.17
C LYS A 10 -17.81 29.65 -6.93
N ALA A 11 -16.78 28.81 -6.75
CA ALA A 11 -16.63 28.01 -5.55
C ALA A 11 -16.32 28.90 -4.32
N GLU A 12 -15.43 29.88 -4.46
CA GLU A 12 -15.07 30.82 -3.39
C GLU A 12 -16.29 31.63 -2.90
N GLU A 13 -17.10 32.16 -3.80
CA GLU A 13 -18.34 32.89 -3.48
C GLU A 13 -19.37 32.03 -2.71
N ASN A 14 -19.32 30.70 -2.86
CA ASN A 14 -20.29 29.76 -2.29
C ASN A 14 -19.73 28.93 -1.13
N MET A 15 -18.55 29.26 -0.59
CA MET A 15 -17.94 28.50 0.51
C MET A 15 -18.83 28.40 1.75
N GLY A 16 -19.65 29.44 2.04
CA GLY A 16 -20.60 29.42 3.15
C GLY A 16 -21.64 28.31 3.06
N LEU A 17 -21.93 27.79 1.86
CA LEU A 17 -22.83 26.66 1.65
C LEU A 17 -22.29 25.37 2.29
N VAL A 18 -20.96 25.19 2.32
CA VAL A 18 -20.34 24.01 2.93
C VAL A 18 -20.60 23.99 4.43
N GLY A 19 -20.39 25.13 5.10
CA GLY A 19 -20.70 25.29 6.53
C GLY A 19 -22.17 25.02 6.82
N LYS A 20 -23.07 25.50 5.95
CA LYS A 20 -24.51 25.24 6.07
C LYS A 20 -24.84 23.75 5.92
N VAL A 21 -24.30 23.05 4.91
CA VAL A 21 -24.55 21.61 4.71
C VAL A 21 -24.09 20.81 5.92
N ILE A 22 -22.92 21.14 6.48
CA ILE A 22 -22.40 20.47 7.68
C ILE A 22 -23.33 20.73 8.87
N ALA A 23 -23.75 21.99 9.09
CA ALA A 23 -24.67 22.31 10.18
C ALA A 23 -26.04 21.61 10.03
N ASP A 24 -26.56 21.52 8.82
CA ASP A 24 -27.87 20.95 8.50
C ASP A 24 -27.91 19.42 8.56
N LYS A 25 -26.82 18.74 8.16
CA LYS A 25 -26.82 17.28 7.91
C LYS A 25 -25.90 16.47 8.80
N VAL A 26 -24.88 17.10 9.38
CA VAL A 26 -23.88 16.42 10.20
C VAL A 26 -24.17 16.73 11.67
N HIS A 27 -24.83 15.79 12.34
CA HIS A 27 -25.15 15.88 13.76
C HIS A 27 -24.31 14.88 14.56
N GLY A 28 -23.89 15.29 15.75
CA GLY A 28 -23.08 14.47 16.66
C GLY A 28 -21.71 15.06 16.98
N THR A 29 -20.99 14.35 17.83
CA THR A 29 -19.63 14.69 18.28
C THR A 29 -18.58 13.71 17.76
N TYR A 30 -19.00 12.59 17.15
CA TYR A 30 -18.12 11.54 16.66
C TYR A 30 -18.35 11.29 15.17
N PHE A 31 -17.30 11.49 14.37
CA PHE A 31 -17.32 11.38 12.91
C PHE A 31 -16.26 10.38 12.42
N GLY A 32 -16.03 9.31 13.20
CA GLY A 32 -14.87 8.44 13.02
C GLY A 32 -13.59 9.19 13.38
N SER A 33 -12.62 9.20 12.47
CA SER A 33 -11.33 9.90 12.63
C SER A 33 -11.36 11.36 12.17
N TYR A 34 -12.50 11.88 11.69
CA TYR A 34 -12.57 13.21 11.09
C TYR A 34 -12.96 14.30 12.10
N THR A 35 -12.30 15.45 12.02
CA THR A 35 -12.67 16.68 12.71
C THR A 35 -13.70 17.49 11.91
N ARG A 36 -14.30 18.50 12.54
CA ARG A 36 -15.19 19.46 11.85
C ARG A 36 -14.48 20.17 10.70
N GLU A 37 -13.18 20.45 10.86
CA GLU A 37 -12.36 21.10 9.83
C GLU A 37 -12.11 20.16 8.65
N ASP A 38 -11.85 18.87 8.91
CA ASP A 38 -11.68 17.87 7.85
C ASP A 38 -12.96 17.73 7.03
N LEU A 39 -14.12 17.68 7.69
CA LEU A 39 -15.42 17.62 7.02
C LEU A 39 -15.69 18.89 6.18
N PHE A 40 -15.23 20.06 6.65
CA PHE A 40 -15.29 21.28 5.88
C PHE A 40 -14.43 21.19 4.62
N GLN A 41 -13.18 20.72 4.72
CA GLN A 41 -12.29 20.53 3.57
C GLN A 41 -12.85 19.51 2.56
N ILE A 42 -13.38 18.38 3.04
CA ILE A 42 -14.05 17.37 2.22
C ILE A 42 -15.27 17.98 1.51
N GLY A 43 -16.06 18.77 2.24
CA GLY A 43 -17.18 19.50 1.65
C GLY A 43 -16.75 20.51 0.58
N CYS A 44 -15.63 21.22 0.78
CA CYS A 44 -15.03 22.10 -0.22
C CYS A 44 -14.61 21.33 -1.49
N ILE A 45 -14.14 20.08 -1.38
CA ILE A 45 -13.88 19.23 -2.54
C ILE A 45 -15.19 18.98 -3.32
N GLY A 46 -16.30 18.71 -2.62
CA GLY A 46 -17.62 18.57 -3.24
C GLY A 46 -18.12 19.84 -3.92
N LEU A 47 -17.87 21.01 -3.31
CA LEU A 47 -18.18 22.31 -3.91
C LEU A 47 -17.36 22.57 -5.17
N CYS A 48 -16.06 22.28 -5.14
CA CYS A 48 -15.19 22.38 -6.32
C CYS A 48 -15.66 21.46 -7.45
N LYS A 49 -16.02 20.21 -7.14
CA LYS A 49 -16.61 19.27 -8.10
C LYS A 49 -17.88 19.84 -8.71
N ALA A 50 -18.77 20.40 -7.88
CA ALA A 50 -20.00 21.03 -8.35
C ALA A 50 -19.74 22.22 -9.27
N ALA A 51 -18.77 23.08 -8.95
CA ALA A 51 -18.39 24.21 -9.80
C ALA A 51 -17.85 23.76 -11.16
N ALA A 52 -17.13 22.64 -11.22
CA ALA A 52 -16.59 22.12 -12.47
C ALA A 52 -17.59 21.42 -13.37
N THR A 53 -18.58 20.75 -12.78
CA THR A 53 -19.59 19.98 -13.51
C THR A 53 -20.92 20.71 -13.65
N ASP A 54 -20.96 21.99 -13.30
CA ASP A 54 -22.15 22.81 -13.41
C ASP A 54 -22.59 22.97 -14.87
N LYS A 55 -23.89 22.75 -15.11
CA LYS A 55 -24.53 22.84 -16.43
C LYS A 55 -25.59 23.95 -16.49
N GLY A 56 -25.65 24.80 -15.47
CA GLY A 56 -26.65 25.86 -15.34
C GLY A 56 -27.82 25.47 -14.43
N GLY A 57 -28.65 26.46 -14.08
CA GLY A 57 -29.71 26.35 -13.08
C GLY A 57 -29.30 26.87 -11.70
N CYS A 58 -30.00 26.45 -10.65
CA CYS A 58 -29.70 26.88 -9.29
C CYS A 58 -28.46 26.14 -8.74
N PHE A 59 -27.31 26.81 -8.78
CA PHE A 59 -26.04 26.23 -8.36
C PHE A 59 -26.05 25.74 -6.91
N SER A 60 -26.64 26.50 -5.98
CA SER A 60 -26.66 26.13 -4.55
C SER A 60 -27.40 24.81 -4.32
N THR A 61 -28.53 24.58 -5.01
CA THR A 61 -29.27 23.32 -4.93
C THR A 61 -28.44 22.14 -5.44
N TYR A 62 -27.74 22.33 -6.57
CA TYR A 62 -26.87 21.30 -7.13
C TYR A 62 -25.67 21.01 -6.24
N ALA A 63 -24.96 22.06 -5.82
CA ALA A 63 -23.77 21.99 -4.98
C ALA A 63 -24.07 21.37 -3.60
N TYR A 64 -25.21 21.72 -2.98
CA TYR A 64 -25.63 21.14 -1.69
C TYR A 64 -25.59 19.61 -1.73
N ARG A 65 -26.07 19.02 -2.82
CA ARG A 65 -26.15 17.57 -3.00
C ARG A 65 -24.76 16.94 -3.18
N LEU A 66 -23.87 17.60 -3.91
CA LEU A 66 -22.50 17.13 -4.12
C LEU A 66 -21.63 17.26 -2.86
N ILE A 67 -21.76 18.38 -2.13
CA ILE A 67 -21.10 18.59 -0.84
C ILE A 67 -21.52 17.48 0.13
N TRP A 68 -22.82 17.22 0.25
CA TRP A 68 -23.34 16.17 1.12
C TRP A 68 -22.84 14.78 0.70
N ASN A 69 -22.83 14.47 -0.60
CA ASN A 69 -22.36 13.18 -1.10
C ASN A 69 -20.88 12.91 -0.78
N GLU A 70 -20.01 13.91 -0.89
CA GLU A 70 -18.59 13.76 -0.54
C GLU A 70 -18.42 13.51 0.96
N ILE A 71 -19.13 14.26 1.79
CA ILE A 71 -19.10 14.09 3.25
C ILE A 71 -19.60 12.69 3.64
N CYS A 72 -20.74 12.24 3.09
CA CYS A 72 -21.26 10.90 3.32
C CYS A 72 -20.26 9.81 2.91
N THR A 73 -19.65 9.96 1.74
CA THR A 73 -18.71 8.97 1.22
C THR A 73 -17.50 8.83 2.15
N ALA A 74 -16.98 9.96 2.66
CA ALA A 74 -15.90 9.95 3.63
C ALA A 74 -16.31 9.28 4.95
N LEU A 75 -17.47 9.62 5.50
CA LEU A 75 -17.98 9.03 6.74
C LEU A 75 -18.21 7.52 6.61
N ILE A 76 -18.85 7.06 5.52
CA ILE A 76 -19.05 5.64 5.24
C ILE A 76 -17.71 4.91 5.10
N SER A 77 -16.74 5.52 4.42
CA SER A 77 -15.39 4.98 4.27
C SER A 77 -14.70 4.82 5.63
N ALA A 78 -14.78 5.83 6.51
CA ALA A 78 -14.24 5.75 7.86
C ALA A 78 -14.93 4.66 8.70
N THR A 79 -16.25 4.54 8.64
CA THR A 79 -16.97 3.46 9.35
C THR A 79 -16.57 2.07 8.84
N ARG A 80 -16.39 1.91 7.52
CA ARG A 80 -15.94 0.65 6.92
C ARG A 80 -14.53 0.27 7.35
N LYS A 81 -13.62 1.25 7.40
CA LYS A 81 -12.26 1.06 7.91
C LYS A 81 -12.29 0.65 9.36
N ALA A 82 -12.99 1.39 10.22
CA ALA A 82 -13.15 1.05 11.63
C ALA A 82 -13.81 -0.32 11.88
N SER A 83 -14.67 -0.80 10.96
CA SER A 83 -15.34 -2.10 11.08
C SER A 83 -14.52 -3.27 10.52
N GLY A 84 -13.60 -3.01 9.58
CA GLY A 84 -12.70 -4.00 8.97
C GLY A 84 -11.33 -4.06 9.64
N GLU A 85 -10.95 -3.00 10.37
CA GLU A 85 -9.74 -2.93 11.17
C GLU A 85 -10.03 -3.55 12.54
N GLN A 86 -9.64 -4.81 12.73
CA GLN A 86 -9.25 -5.22 14.08
C GLN A 86 -8.08 -4.33 14.50
N PRO A 87 -7.99 -3.91 15.77
CA PRO A 87 -6.77 -3.32 16.32
C PRO A 87 -5.68 -4.38 16.31
N THR A 88 -5.11 -4.63 15.15
CA THR A 88 -3.83 -5.30 15.03
C THR A 88 -2.86 -4.15 15.25
N GLU A 89 -2.28 -4.07 16.45
CA GLU A 89 -0.93 -3.54 16.51
C GLU A 89 -0.19 -4.28 15.41
N LEU A 90 0.23 -3.58 14.36
CA LEU A 90 1.12 -4.18 13.38
C LEU A 90 2.20 -4.80 14.24
N PRO A 91 2.30 -6.14 14.33
CA PRO A 91 3.46 -6.69 14.99
C PRO A 91 4.58 -6.02 14.22
N ILE A 92 5.48 -5.34 14.92
CA ILE A 92 6.81 -5.14 14.37
C ILE A 92 7.10 -6.50 13.76
N LEU A 93 7.27 -6.55 12.44
CA LEU A 93 7.57 -7.81 11.77
C LEU A 93 8.99 -8.13 12.25
N GLU A 94 9.09 -8.59 13.49
CA GLU A 94 10.24 -9.27 14.03
C GLU A 94 10.33 -10.46 13.11
N ILE A 95 11.17 -10.33 12.10
CA ILE A 95 11.72 -11.45 11.40
C ILE A 95 12.50 -12.18 12.50
N GLN A 96 11.79 -12.98 13.29
CA GLN A 96 12.38 -13.82 14.30
C GLN A 96 13.16 -14.86 13.51
N GLY A 97 14.41 -14.53 13.17
CA GLY A 97 15.42 -15.55 12.98
C GLY A 97 15.32 -16.44 14.20
N ALA A 98 15.25 -17.76 14.01
CA ALA A 98 14.79 -18.71 15.02
C ALA A 98 15.54 -18.65 16.38
N ASN A 99 16.60 -17.83 16.50
CA ASN A 99 17.36 -17.57 17.73
C ASN A 99 17.76 -16.08 17.94
N GLY A 100 17.13 -15.10 17.30
CA GLY A 100 17.46 -13.67 17.48
C GLY A 100 18.84 -13.22 16.92
N GLU A 101 19.63 -14.15 16.42
CA GLU A 101 20.85 -13.86 15.65
C GLU A 101 20.51 -13.89 14.16
N PHE A 102 20.52 -12.72 13.52
CA PHE A 102 20.67 -12.68 12.08
C PHE A 102 22.11 -13.09 11.79
N PRO A 103 22.37 -14.15 10.99
CA PRO A 103 23.73 -14.36 10.50
C PRO A 103 24.12 -13.07 9.78
N SER A 104 25.27 -12.53 10.16
CA SER A 104 25.84 -11.38 9.46
C SER A 104 25.91 -11.71 7.97
N THR A 105 25.77 -10.70 7.11
CA THR A 105 25.88 -10.89 5.65
C THR A 105 27.17 -11.64 5.29
N LEU A 106 28.23 -11.42 6.06
CA LEU A 106 29.53 -12.09 5.95
C LEU A 106 29.46 -13.60 6.28
N GLU A 107 28.75 -14.00 7.35
CA GLU A 107 28.57 -15.41 7.71
C GLU A 107 27.71 -16.18 6.71
N LEU A 108 26.68 -15.52 6.16
CA LEU A 108 25.85 -16.10 5.12
C LEU A 108 26.64 -16.29 3.82
N GLU A 109 27.47 -15.32 3.43
CA GLU A 109 28.34 -15.41 2.26
C GLU A 109 29.37 -16.54 2.40
N ASP A 110 29.99 -16.69 3.57
CA ASP A 110 30.96 -17.74 3.86
C ASP A 110 30.30 -19.14 3.86
N LEU A 111 29.09 -19.27 4.41
CA LEU A 111 28.32 -20.53 4.35
C LEU A 111 27.99 -20.91 2.91
N LEU A 112 27.56 -19.95 2.08
CA LEU A 112 27.29 -20.18 0.67
C LEU A 112 28.56 -20.54 -0.11
N GLU A 113 29.69 -19.91 0.20
CA GLU A 113 30.97 -20.22 -0.44
C GLU A 113 31.48 -21.64 -0.09
N ARG A 114 31.44 -22.02 1.20
CA ARG A 114 31.78 -23.38 1.64
C ARG A 114 30.84 -24.43 1.05
N GLY A 115 29.54 -24.11 1.00
CA GLY A 115 28.52 -24.95 0.37
C GLY A 115 28.78 -25.14 -1.12
N GLU A 116 29.13 -24.08 -1.86
CA GLU A 116 29.39 -24.14 -3.30
C GLU A 116 30.65 -24.96 -3.64
N ARG A 117 31.70 -24.88 -2.82
CA ARG A 117 32.94 -25.67 -2.99
C ARG A 117 32.71 -27.17 -2.79
N THR A 118 31.79 -27.54 -1.90
CA THR A 118 31.55 -28.93 -1.49
C THR A 118 30.42 -29.58 -2.28
N ALA A 119 29.41 -28.80 -2.69
CA ALA A 119 28.26 -29.29 -3.41
C ALA A 119 28.59 -29.64 -4.88
N THR A 120 27.94 -30.67 -5.39
CA THR A 120 28.03 -31.09 -6.79
C THR A 120 26.65 -31.19 -7.44
N GLY A 121 26.61 -31.12 -8.78
CA GLY A 121 25.39 -31.28 -9.57
C GLY A 121 24.33 -30.21 -9.27
N VAL A 122 23.08 -30.66 -9.08
CA VAL A 122 21.91 -29.78 -8.90
C VAL A 122 21.94 -28.96 -7.61
N VAL A 123 22.64 -29.44 -6.58
CA VAL A 123 22.78 -28.72 -5.31
C VAL A 123 23.67 -27.49 -5.50
N LYS A 124 24.77 -27.63 -6.25
CA LYS A 124 25.65 -26.50 -6.61
C LYS A 124 24.90 -25.43 -7.40
N LYS A 125 24.11 -25.84 -8.39
CA LYS A 125 23.24 -24.92 -9.15
C LYS A 125 22.23 -24.20 -8.27
N GLY A 126 21.68 -24.89 -7.26
CA GLY A 126 20.79 -24.30 -6.26
C GLY A 126 21.47 -23.25 -5.38
N ILE A 127 22.73 -23.47 -4.97
CA ILE A 127 23.51 -22.49 -4.21
C ILE A 127 23.86 -21.27 -5.07
N GLN A 128 24.21 -21.48 -6.33
CA GLN A 128 24.44 -20.39 -7.30
C GLN A 128 23.17 -19.56 -7.54
N ALA A 129 22.00 -20.21 -7.65
CA ALA A 129 20.71 -19.55 -7.76
C ALA A 129 20.42 -18.65 -6.54
N MET A 130 20.71 -19.13 -5.32
CA MET A 130 20.58 -18.31 -4.11
C MET A 130 21.47 -17.07 -4.11
N ARG A 131 22.73 -17.19 -4.57
CA ARG A 131 23.64 -16.06 -4.67
C ARG A 131 23.14 -15.00 -5.67
N LEU A 132 22.63 -15.43 -6.82
CA LEU A 132 21.98 -14.52 -7.78
C LEU A 132 20.73 -13.87 -7.18
N ARG A 133 19.96 -14.60 -6.39
CA ARG A 133 18.77 -14.05 -5.72
C ARG A 133 19.10 -12.98 -4.69
N VAL A 134 20.20 -13.13 -3.95
CA VAL A 134 20.71 -12.10 -3.03
C VAL A 134 21.10 -10.83 -3.79
N ASN A 135 21.63 -10.96 -5.02
CA ASN A 135 21.94 -9.84 -5.91
C ASN A 135 20.69 -9.25 -6.61
N GLY A 136 19.47 -9.69 -6.27
CA GLY A 136 18.22 -9.12 -6.76
C GLY A 136 17.68 -9.70 -8.07
N TYR A 137 18.26 -10.79 -8.58
CA TYR A 137 17.79 -11.42 -9.82
C TYR A 137 16.46 -12.17 -9.60
N SER A 138 15.55 -12.07 -10.57
CA SER A 138 14.30 -12.82 -10.58
C SER A 138 14.52 -14.29 -10.93
N THR A 139 13.57 -15.16 -10.56
CA THR A 139 13.63 -16.61 -10.85
C THR A 139 13.81 -16.89 -12.35
N ARG A 140 13.18 -16.06 -13.20
CA ARG A 140 13.27 -16.17 -14.65
C ARG A 140 14.66 -15.82 -15.17
N GLU A 141 15.25 -14.73 -14.66
CA GLU A 141 16.62 -14.33 -15.02
C GLU A 141 17.65 -15.35 -14.54
N ILE A 142 17.47 -15.89 -13.33
CA ILE A 142 18.30 -16.97 -12.79
C ILE A 142 18.22 -18.22 -13.68
N GLY A 143 17.02 -18.58 -14.13
CA GLY A 143 16.80 -19.68 -15.08
C GLY A 143 17.57 -19.49 -16.38
N VAL A 144 17.54 -18.28 -16.95
CA VAL A 144 18.33 -17.92 -18.13
C VAL A 144 19.84 -18.02 -17.85
N HIS A 145 20.30 -17.52 -16.70
CA HIS A 145 21.71 -17.59 -16.31
C HIS A 145 22.23 -19.03 -16.09
N LEU A 146 21.39 -19.92 -15.57
CA LEU A 146 21.76 -21.31 -15.25
C LEU A 146 21.33 -22.33 -16.31
N GLY A 147 20.74 -21.87 -17.42
CA GLY A 147 20.28 -22.70 -18.53
C GLY A 147 19.14 -23.65 -18.16
N ALA A 148 18.19 -23.18 -17.35
CA ALA A 148 17.10 -24.00 -16.81
C ALA A 148 15.76 -23.24 -16.79
N PRO A 149 14.62 -23.95 -16.91
CA PRO A 149 13.33 -23.30 -16.73
C PRO A 149 13.05 -23.00 -15.25
N ASP A 150 12.20 -22.01 -15.00
CA ASP A 150 11.93 -21.42 -13.68
C ASP A 150 11.55 -22.45 -12.60
N ASN A 151 10.84 -23.51 -13.00
CA ASN A 151 10.44 -24.61 -12.11
C ASN A 151 11.62 -25.47 -11.62
N TYR A 152 12.70 -25.57 -12.37
CA TYR A 152 13.92 -26.26 -11.92
C TYR A 152 14.73 -25.40 -10.97
N VAL A 153 14.76 -24.07 -11.15
CA VAL A 153 15.47 -23.14 -10.28
C VAL A 153 14.93 -23.21 -8.84
N THR A 154 13.61 -23.17 -8.68
CA THR A 154 12.98 -23.26 -7.35
C THR A 154 13.22 -24.62 -6.69
N ALA A 155 13.19 -25.71 -7.47
CA ALA A 155 13.49 -27.05 -6.98
C ALA A 155 14.96 -27.20 -6.55
N TRP A 156 15.90 -26.62 -7.30
CA TRP A 156 17.32 -26.60 -6.94
C TRP A 156 17.58 -25.76 -5.69
N GLU A 157 16.95 -24.59 -5.57
CA GLU A 157 17.01 -23.75 -4.37
C GLU A 157 16.43 -24.48 -3.14
N ALA A 158 15.34 -25.24 -3.28
CA ALA A 158 14.80 -26.03 -2.18
C ALA A 158 15.81 -27.10 -1.71
N LYS A 159 16.42 -27.82 -2.66
CA LYS A 159 17.41 -28.87 -2.37
C LYS A 159 18.70 -28.31 -1.76
N ALA A 160 19.16 -27.15 -2.25
CA ALA A 160 20.29 -26.43 -1.68
C ALA A 160 20.02 -25.93 -0.26
N ARG A 161 18.79 -25.48 0.04
CA ARG A 161 18.41 -25.07 1.41
C ARG A 161 18.52 -26.22 2.40
N SER A 162 17.99 -27.39 2.04
CA SER A 162 18.11 -28.60 2.87
C SER A 162 19.57 -29.03 3.07
N TYR A 163 20.41 -28.88 2.04
CA TYR A 163 21.83 -29.21 2.11
C TYR A 163 22.60 -28.25 3.03
N LEU A 164 22.42 -26.94 2.88
CA LEU A 164 23.11 -25.93 3.70
C LEU A 164 22.68 -26.02 5.18
N ARG A 165 21.41 -26.32 5.46
CA ARG A 165 20.93 -26.58 6.83
C ARG A 165 21.54 -27.82 7.46
N ALA A 166 21.97 -28.79 6.66
CA ALA A 166 22.67 -29.97 7.16
C ALA A 166 24.18 -29.75 7.31
N MET A 167 24.71 -28.63 6.82
CA MET A 167 26.12 -28.20 7.00
C MET A 167 26.30 -27.29 8.22
N GLN A 168 25.20 -26.75 8.76
CA GLN A 168 25.16 -25.95 9.98
C GLN A 168 24.99 -26.87 11.19
#